data_AF-A0A0F9BN54-F1
#
_entry.id   AF-A0A0F9BN54-F1
#
_cell.length_a   1.000
_cell.length_b   1.000
_cell.length_c   1.000
_cell.angle_alpha   90.00
_cell.angle_beta   90.00
_cell.angle_gamma   90.00
#
_symmetry.space_group_name_H-M   'P 1'
#
loop_
_entity.id
_entity.type
_entity.pdbx_description
1 polymer ?
#
loop_
_entity_poly.entity_id
_entity_poly.type
_entity_poly.pdbx_seq_one_letter_code
_entity_poly.pdbx_strand_id
1 'polypeptide(L)' 'DVCPYQCIAMVSAPRVDWSEAAETFPEASQGDGYAMVLEESRCIRCGLCVRRCPTDAITMQCFESQGEWVYG' A
#
# COMPACT_ATOMS: atom_id res chain seq x y z
N ASP A 1 -8.71 10.33 -8.04
CA ASP A 1 -7.68 9.29 -7.87
C ASP A 1 -7.35 8.58 -9.18
N VAL A 2 -6.12 8.10 -9.34
CA VAL A 2 -5.69 7.36 -10.55
C VAL A 2 -6.13 5.89 -10.56
N CYS A 3 -6.47 5.30 -9.41
CA CYS A 3 -6.97 3.91 -9.36
C CYS A 3 -8.42 3.86 -9.88
N PRO A 4 -8.70 3.23 -11.02
CA PRO A 4 -10.08 3.11 -11.54
C PRO A 4 -10.96 2.22 -10.66
N TYR A 5 -10.34 1.35 -9.86
CA TYR A 5 -10.99 0.49 -8.88
C TYR A 5 -11.20 1.15 -7.52
N GLN A 6 -10.85 2.43 -7.36
CA GLN A 6 -11.00 3.19 -6.11
C GLN A 6 -10.42 2.45 -4.90
N CYS A 7 -9.24 1.89 -5.10
CA CYS A 7 -8.53 1.02 -4.17
C CYS A 7 -7.54 1.77 -3.27
N ILE A 8 -7.23 3.03 -3.58
CA ILE A 8 -6.32 3.88 -2.81
C ILE A 8 -7.10 5.06 -2.22
N ALA A 9 -6.76 5.44 -1.00
CA ALA A 9 -7.33 6.62 -0.34
C ALA A 9 -6.27 7.36 0.47
N MET A 10 -6.33 8.69 0.47
CA MET A 10 -5.62 9.48 1.48
C MET A 10 -6.49 9.61 2.72
N VAL A 11 -5.95 9.21 3.86
CA VAL A 11 -6.63 9.25 5.15
C VAL A 11 -5.77 9.97 6.17
N SER A 12 -6.41 10.64 7.12
CA SER A 12 -5.71 11.28 8.22
C SER A 12 -5.02 10.21 9.07
N ALA A 13 -3.73 10.38 9.38
CA ALA A 13 -2.92 9.40 10.11
C ALA A 13 -3.52 8.99 11.47
N PRO A 14 -4.15 9.89 12.26
CA PRO A 14 -4.89 9.51 13.47
C PRO A 14 -6.07 8.55 13.26
N ARG A 15 -6.52 8.33 12.02
CA ARG A 15 -7.61 7.39 11.69
C ARG A 15 -7.12 6.05 11.16
N VAL A 16 -5.81 5.87 11.00
CA VAL A 16 -5.23 4.62 10.55
C VAL A 16 -4.93 3.75 11.75
N ASP A 17 -5.30 2.48 11.68
CA ASP A 17 -4.83 1.48 12.63
C ASP A 17 -3.37 1.15 12.27
N TRP A 18 -2.46 1.53 13.15
CA TRP A 18 -1.03 1.32 12.98
C TRP A 18 -0.53 0.06 13.70
N SER A 19 -1.39 -0.74 14.33
CA SER A 19 -0.97 -1.87 15.17
C SER A 19 0.00 -2.84 14.48
N GLU A 20 -0.21 -3.14 13.20
CA GLU A 20 0.68 -4.02 12.42
C GLU A 20 1.89 -3.28 11.82
N ALA A 21 1.76 -1.98 11.57
CA ALA A 21 2.77 -1.18 10.85
C ALA A 21 3.70 -0.40 11.79
N ALA A 22 3.34 -0.20 13.06
CA ALA A 22 4.04 0.66 14.01
C ALA A 22 5.47 0.18 14.31
N GLU A 23 5.71 -1.14 14.31
CA GLU A 23 7.06 -1.68 14.48
C GLU A 23 7.97 -1.35 13.30
N THR A 24 7.40 -1.31 12.08
CA THR A 24 8.15 -1.02 10.85
C THR A 24 8.30 0.48 10.62
N PHE A 25 7.29 1.26 10.98
CA PHE A 25 7.21 2.71 10.75
C PHE A 25 6.78 3.46 12.02
N PRO A 26 7.64 3.56 13.03
CA PRO A 26 7.28 4.15 14.33
C PRO A 26 6.87 5.62 14.21
N GLU A 27 7.54 6.39 13.35
CA GLU A 27 7.28 7.81 13.12
C GLU A 27 5.94 8.06 12.41
N ALA A 28 5.50 7.14 11.56
CA ALA A 28 4.24 7.28 10.81
C ALA A 28 3.01 7.27 11.73
N SER A 29 3.12 6.57 12.87
CA SER A 29 2.06 6.49 13.87
C SER A 29 1.93 7.72 14.77
N GLN A 30 2.88 8.66 14.70
CA GLN A 30 3.04 9.76 15.66
C GLN A 30 2.90 11.12 14.97
N GLY A 31 1.69 11.45 14.50
CA GLY A 31 1.41 12.80 14.01
C GLY A 31 0.06 12.99 13.32
N ASP A 32 -0.25 14.25 13.03
CA ASP A 32 -1.47 14.69 12.33
C ASP A 32 -1.33 14.62 10.79
N GLY A 33 -0.45 13.75 10.30
CA GLY A 33 -0.15 13.59 8.88
C GLY A 33 -1.28 12.94 8.10
N TYR A 34 -0.96 12.55 6.87
CA TYR A 34 -1.84 11.73 6.03
C TYR A 34 -1.09 10.47 5.61
N ALA A 35 -1.84 9.37 5.53
CA ALA A 35 -1.37 8.10 5.02
C ALA A 35 -2.11 7.77 3.72
N MET A 36 -1.40 7.21 2.76
CA MET A 36 -2.02 6.58 1.60
C MET A 36 -2.30 5.12 1.96
N VAL A 37 -3.58 4.75 2.04
CA VAL A 37 -4.02 3.38 2.37
C VAL A 37 -4.46 2.68 1.09
N LEU A 38 -4.11 1.40 0.98
CA LEU A 38 -4.46 0.52 -0.13
C LEU A 38 -5.38 -0.59 0.36
N GLU A 39 -6.54 -0.74 -0.26
CA GLU A 39 -7.41 -1.90 -0.06
C GLU A 39 -6.90 -3.07 -0.93
N GLU A 40 -6.09 -3.93 -0.32
CA GLU A 40 -5.41 -5.03 -1.04
C GLU A 40 -6.39 -6.01 -1.69
N SER A 41 -7.54 -6.28 -1.05
CA SER A 41 -8.53 -7.23 -1.57
C SER A 41 -9.14 -6.79 -2.92
N ARG A 42 -9.16 -5.48 -3.19
CA ARG A 42 -9.68 -4.88 -4.43
C ARG A 42 -8.58 -4.54 -5.43
N CYS A 43 -7.33 -4.52 -4.99
CA CYS A 43 -6.19 -4.15 -5.82
C CYS A 43 -5.87 -5.26 -6.81
N ILE A 44 -6.22 -5.08 -8.08
CA ILE A 44 -5.86 -6.01 -9.16
C ILE A 44 -4.41 -5.86 -9.64
N ARG A 45 -3.57 -5.11 -8.92
CA ARG A 45 -2.14 -4.92 -9.22
C ARG A 45 -1.85 -4.38 -10.63
N CYS A 46 -2.72 -3.50 -11.16
CA CYS A 46 -2.60 -2.93 -12.51
C CYS A 46 -1.41 -1.96 -12.72
N GLY A 47 -0.75 -1.50 -11.65
CA GLY A 47 0.40 -0.60 -11.71
C GLY A 47 0.13 0.84 -12.18
N LEU A 48 -1.13 1.25 -12.35
CA LEU A 48 -1.48 2.62 -12.76
C LEU A 48 -1.07 3.68 -11.72
N CYS A 49 -1.22 3.36 -10.43
CA CYS A 49 -0.84 4.26 -9.34
C CYS A 49 0.66 4.55 -9.32
N VAL A 50 1.49 3.51 -9.46
CA VAL A 50 2.94 3.62 -9.55
C VAL A 50 3.37 4.47 -10.73
N ARG A 51 2.86 4.16 -11.94
CA ARG A 51 3.22 4.93 -13.15
C ARG A 51 2.85 6.42 -13.08
N ARG A 52 1.85 6.78 -12.28
CA ARG A 52 1.34 8.15 -12.21
C ARG A 52 1.97 8.97 -11.08
N CYS A 53 2.56 8.32 -10.08
CA CYS A 53 3.16 8.98 -8.94
C CYS A 53 4.42 9.75 -9.39
N PRO A 54 4.45 11.08 -9.27
CA PRO A 54 5.60 11.87 -9.74
C PRO A 54 6.82 11.78 -8.81
N THR A 55 6.65 11.27 -7.60
CA THR A 55 7.69 11.20 -6.55
C THR A 55 8.03 9.77 -6.17
N ASP A 56 7.54 8.78 -6.92
CA ASP A 56 7.76 7.35 -6.66
C ASP A 56 7.40 6.90 -5.22
N ALA A 57 6.45 7.58 -4.58
CA ALA A 57 6.02 7.30 -3.21
C ALA A 57 5.23 5.98 -3.07
N ILE A 58 4.83 5.37 -4.19
CA ILE A 58 4.14 4.07 -4.22
C ILE A 58 4.86 3.14 -5.19
N THR A 59 5.14 1.92 -4.74
CA THR A 59 5.88 0.91 -5.49
C THR A 59 5.09 -0.40 -5.58
N MET A 60 5.45 -1.27 -6.53
CA MET A 60 4.93 -2.63 -6.63
C MET A 60 6.00 -3.60 -6.13
N GLN A 61 5.66 -4.45 -5.18
CA GLN A 61 6.50 -5.58 -4.77
C GLN A 61 5.89 -6.88 -5.29
N CYS A 62 6.71 -7.74 -5.90
CA CYS A 62 6.33 -9.13 -6.16
C CYS A 62 6.32 -9.85 -4.82
N PHE A 63 5.16 -10.39 -4.45
CA PHE A 63 5.07 -11.29 -3.33
C PHE A 63 5.65 -12.64 -3.77
N GLU A 64 6.91 -12.91 -3.43
CA GLU A 64 7.47 -14.25 -3.56
C GLU A 64 6.94 -15.08 -2.39
N SER A 65 5.82 -15.79 -2.61
CA SER A 65 5.47 -16.88 -1.71
C SER A 65 6.61 -17.89 -1.79
N GLN A 66 7.22 -18.25 -0.66
CA GLN A 66 8.14 -19.40 -0.55
C GLN A 66 7.39 -20.72 -0.76
N GLY A 67 6.71 -20.86 -1.89
CA GLY A 67 6.03 -22.04 -2.36
C GLY A 67 6.85 -22.61 -3.51
N GLU A 68 7.52 -23.71 -3.23
CA GLU A 68 8.16 -24.58 -4.20
C GLU A 68 7.11 -25.01 -5.25
N TRP A 69 7.20 -24.48 -6.47
CA TRP A 69 6.42 -24.98 -7.59
C TRP A 69 7.05 -26.31 -8.05
N VAL A 70 6.56 -27.44 -7.53
CA VAL A 70 6.76 -28.74 -8.16
C VAL A 70 5.95 -28.79 -9.45
N TYR A 71 6.61 -28.54 -10.57
CA TYR A 71 6.08 -28.90 -11.88
C TYR A 71 6.08 -30.43 -12.00
N GLY A 72 4.90 -31.01 -12.20
CA GLY A 72 4.72 -32.32 -12.82
C GLY A 72 4.54 -32.18 -14.32
#